data_AF-A0A536PS82-F1
#
_entry.id   AF-A0A536PS82-F1
#
_cell.length_a   1.000
_cell.length_b   1.000
_cell.length_c   1.000
_cell.angle_alpha   90.00
_cell.angle_beta   90.00
_cell.angle_gamma   90.00
#
_symmetry.space_group_name_H-M   'P 1'
#
loop_
_entity.id
_entity.type
_entity.pdbx_description
1 polymer ?
#
loop_
_entity_poly.entity_id
_entity_poly.type
_entity_poly.pdbx_seq_one_letter_code
_entity_poly.pdbx_strand_id
1 'polypeptide(L)'
;MPGLHGSCAGVAPPIAVFAPHSSADGIVFYEGSDFGAGFMDNAFVTEWGNNAGSAGIGRRVMRVQLTGPVGAEHGVTNTFATGFSHPLAITVAPDGGLLVGDYGSGRIIEIFRIA
;
A
#
# COMPACT_ATOMS: atom_id res chain seq x y z
N MET A 1 11.88 -18.41 13.69
CA MET A 1 11.65 -18.89 12.32
C MET A 1 12.95 -18.73 11.56
N PRO A 2 13.63 -19.80 11.11
CA PRO A 2 14.79 -19.65 10.24
C PRO A 2 14.29 -19.07 8.92
N GLY A 3 14.90 -17.97 8.46
CA GLY A 3 14.51 -17.29 7.24
C GLY A 3 14.71 -18.17 6.00
N LEU A 4 14.19 -17.73 4.86
CA LEU A 4 14.39 -18.35 3.57
C LEU A 4 15.92 -18.48 3.32
N HIS A 5 16.45 -19.71 3.32
CA HIS A 5 17.88 -19.96 3.08
C HIS A 5 18.11 -20.15 1.58
N GLY A 6 18.60 -19.10 0.91
CA GLY A 6 19.06 -19.10 -0.47
C GLY A 6 20.18 -18.06 -0.65
N SER A 7 21.05 -18.25 -1.65
CA SER A 7 22.02 -17.22 -2.02
C SER A 7 21.28 -16.07 -2.71
N CYS A 8 21.21 -14.89 -2.08
CA CYS A 8 20.63 -13.70 -2.70
C CYS A 8 21.52 -13.08 -3.79
N ALA A 9 22.63 -13.72 -4.16
CA ALA A 9 23.53 -13.24 -5.21
C ALA A 9 22.79 -13.17 -6.55
N GLY A 10 22.72 -11.97 -7.15
CA GLY A 10 22.05 -11.72 -8.42
C GLY A 10 20.54 -11.52 -8.34
N VAL A 11 19.94 -11.58 -7.14
CA VAL A 11 18.51 -11.25 -6.95
C VAL A 11 18.36 -9.76 -6.72
N ALA A 12 17.48 -9.11 -7.49
CA ALA A 12 17.18 -7.70 -7.29
C ALA A 12 16.57 -7.50 -5.88
N PRO A 13 17.09 -6.55 -5.08
CA PRO A 13 16.53 -6.28 -3.76
C PRO A 13 15.13 -5.66 -3.91
N PRO A 14 14.24 -5.86 -2.91
CA PRO A 14 12.95 -5.19 -2.91
C PRO A 14 13.15 -3.66 -2.77
N ILE A 15 12.35 -2.89 -3.50
CA ILE A 15 12.34 -1.42 -3.42
C ILE A 15 11.67 -0.94 -2.11
N ALA A 16 10.67 -1.66 -1.63
CA ALA A 16 9.95 -1.38 -0.39
C ALA A 16 9.64 -2.68 0.37
N VAL A 17 9.60 -2.62 1.70
CA VAL A 17 9.36 -3.78 2.57
C VAL A 17 8.17 -3.49 3.48
N PHE A 18 7.27 -4.45 3.60
CA PHE A 18 6.09 -4.37 4.47
C PHE A 18 6.26 -5.23 5.73
N ALA A 19 5.36 -5.04 6.70
CA ALA A 19 5.34 -5.87 7.89
C ALA A 19 5.08 -7.35 7.51
N PRO A 20 5.74 -8.32 8.16
CA PRO A 20 5.46 -9.73 7.93
C PRO A 20 3.97 -10.06 8.10
N HIS A 21 3.44 -10.90 7.21
CA HIS A 21 2.03 -11.30 7.19
C HIS A 21 1.03 -10.15 6.99
N SER A 22 1.47 -9.01 6.42
CA SER A 22 0.55 -7.91 6.13
C SER A 22 -0.41 -8.19 4.98
N SER A 23 -0.09 -9.15 4.10
CA SER A 23 -0.88 -9.48 2.91
C SER A 23 -1.11 -8.23 2.06
N ALA A 24 -0.05 -7.77 1.38
CA ALA A 24 -0.16 -6.69 0.40
C ALA A 24 -0.87 -7.21 -0.86
N ASP A 25 -2.07 -6.72 -1.13
CA ASP A 25 -2.98 -7.34 -2.10
C ASP A 25 -3.29 -6.46 -3.32
N GLY A 26 -3.58 -5.17 -3.10
CA GLY A 26 -3.80 -4.20 -4.17
C GLY A 26 -2.72 -3.13 -4.19
N ILE A 27 -2.43 -2.61 -5.38
CA ILE A 27 -1.48 -1.51 -5.58
C ILE A 27 -1.98 -0.56 -6.67
N VAL A 28 -1.77 0.74 -6.46
CA VAL A 28 -1.97 1.77 -7.48
C VAL A 28 -0.88 2.84 -7.38
N PHE A 29 -0.37 3.34 -8.51
CA PHE A 29 0.47 4.54 -8.54
C PHE A 29 -0.42 5.77 -8.62
N TYR A 30 -0.11 6.78 -7.82
CA TYR A 30 -0.94 7.95 -7.70
C TYR A 30 -0.63 8.98 -8.77
N GLU A 31 -1.62 9.20 -9.64
CA GLU A 31 -1.60 10.18 -10.72
C GLU A 31 -2.70 11.26 -10.53
N GLY A 32 -3.41 11.23 -9.39
CA GLY A 32 -4.48 12.17 -9.04
C GLY A 32 -3.98 13.49 -8.48
N SER A 33 -4.85 14.50 -8.42
CA SER A 33 -4.49 15.83 -7.92
C SER A 33 -4.97 16.15 -6.50
N ASP A 34 -5.91 15.37 -5.95
CA ASP A 34 -6.64 15.69 -4.71
C ASP A 34 -5.74 15.78 -3.45
N PHE A 35 -4.74 14.91 -3.34
CA PHE A 35 -3.82 14.92 -2.18
C PHE A 35 -2.67 15.93 -2.32
N GLY A 36 -2.45 16.49 -3.52
CA GLY A 36 -1.41 17.46 -3.84
C GLY A 36 -0.10 16.85 -4.36
N ALA A 37 0.79 17.70 -4.89
CA ALA A 37 1.99 17.29 -5.63
C ALA A 37 2.94 16.36 -4.86
N GLY A 38 2.98 16.47 -3.52
CA GLY A 38 3.79 15.57 -2.70
C GLY A 38 3.35 14.11 -2.76
N PHE A 39 2.15 13.82 -3.27
CA PHE A 39 1.60 12.47 -3.41
C PHE A 39 1.79 11.86 -4.81
N MET A 40 2.09 12.68 -5.82
CA MET A 40 2.36 12.20 -7.18
C MET A 40 3.50 11.18 -7.19
N ASP A 41 3.40 10.20 -8.08
CA ASP A 41 4.36 9.11 -8.30
C ASP A 41 4.63 8.19 -7.09
N ASN A 42 3.84 8.34 -6.01
CA ASN A 42 3.86 7.38 -4.91
C ASN A 42 2.92 6.21 -5.21
N ALA A 43 3.21 5.05 -4.64
CA ALA A 43 2.28 3.92 -4.69
C ALA A 43 1.42 3.87 -3.42
N PHE A 44 0.17 3.45 -3.56
CA PHE A 44 -0.70 3.08 -2.45
C PHE A 44 -0.98 1.59 -2.49
N VAL A 45 -0.80 0.92 -1.36
CA VAL A 45 -0.92 -0.52 -1.23
C VAL A 45 -1.92 -0.87 -0.15
N THR A 46 -2.90 -1.70 -0.47
CA THR A 46 -3.87 -2.24 0.51
C THR A 46 -3.27 -3.44 1.21
N GLU A 47 -3.39 -3.48 2.53
CA GLU A 47 -2.96 -4.61 3.34
C GLU A 47 -4.18 -5.29 3.98
N TRP A 48 -4.47 -6.53 3.59
CA TRP A 48 -5.55 -7.32 4.19
C TRP A 48 -5.24 -7.64 5.66
N GLY A 49 -4.03 -8.11 5.96
CA GLY A 49 -3.57 -8.52 7.29
C GLY A 49 -3.51 -10.03 7.48
N ASN A 50 -3.30 -10.45 8.72
CA ASN A 50 -3.22 -11.88 9.03
C ASN A 50 -4.58 -12.45 9.45
N ASN A 51 -4.77 -13.75 9.22
CA ASN A 51 -5.98 -14.47 9.66
C ASN A 51 -5.98 -14.78 11.17
N ALA A 52 -4.85 -14.53 11.86
CA ALA A 52 -4.67 -14.80 13.28
C ALA A 52 -5.22 -13.67 14.18
N GLY A 53 -5.74 -12.57 13.59
CA GLY A 53 -6.32 -11.46 14.34
C GLY A 53 -5.32 -10.68 15.20
N SER A 54 -4.02 -10.72 14.85
CA SER A 54 -3.02 -9.97 15.61
C SER A 54 -3.28 -8.47 15.43
N ALA A 55 -3.55 -7.78 16.53
CA ALA A 55 -3.79 -6.34 16.52
C ALA A 55 -2.58 -5.61 15.91
N GLY A 56 -2.80 -4.82 14.85
CA GLY A 56 -1.80 -3.92 14.27
C GLY A 56 -1.15 -4.35 12.95
N ILE A 57 -1.51 -5.50 12.37
CA ILE A 57 -1.02 -5.94 11.05
C ILE A 57 -2.15 -5.92 10.02
N GLY A 58 -1.96 -5.18 8.92
CA GLY A 58 -2.93 -4.99 7.85
C GLY A 58 -4.09 -4.07 8.22
N ARG A 59 -5.26 -4.27 7.59
CA ARG A 59 -6.48 -3.46 7.77
C ARG A 59 -6.30 -1.98 7.42
N ARG A 60 -5.44 -1.71 6.44
CA ARG A 60 -4.97 -0.35 6.13
C ARG A 60 -4.54 -0.18 4.69
N VAL A 61 -4.41 1.07 4.29
CA VAL A 61 -3.71 1.49 3.09
C VAL A 61 -2.35 2.05 3.52
N MET A 62 -1.29 1.52 2.91
CA MET A 62 0.07 1.99 3.03
C MET A 62 0.39 2.93 1.86
N ARG A 63 1.13 4.00 2.12
CA ARG A 63 1.76 4.82 1.08
C ARG A 63 3.23 4.43 0.97
N VAL A 64 3.69 4.16 -0.24
CA VAL A 64 5.09 3.93 -0.58
C VAL A 64 5.62 5.17 -1.28
N GLN A 65 6.49 5.89 -0.59
CA GLN A 65 7.15 7.06 -1.14
C GLN A 65 8.38 6.63 -1.94
N LEU A 66 8.30 6.72 -3.26
CA LEU A 66 9.37 6.32 -4.16
C LEU A 66 10.32 7.49 -4.40
N THR A 67 11.61 7.21 -4.31
CA THR A 67 12.69 8.19 -4.50
C THR A 67 13.86 7.53 -5.21
N GLY A 68 14.74 8.33 -5.81
CA GLY A 68 15.91 7.82 -6.56
C GLY A 68 15.69 7.77 -8.07
N PRO A 69 16.75 7.52 -8.84
CA PRO A 69 16.68 7.43 -10.29
C PRO A 69 16.14 6.06 -10.75
N VAL A 70 15.73 5.99 -12.01
CA VAL A 70 15.24 4.74 -12.62
C VAL A 70 16.29 3.63 -12.51
N GLY A 71 15.91 2.48 -11.94
CA GLY A 71 16.78 1.32 -11.71
C GLY A 71 17.58 1.35 -10.40
N ALA A 72 17.42 2.39 -9.58
CA ALA A 72 17.98 2.47 -8.23
C ALA A 72 17.00 3.13 -7.25
N GLU A 73 15.70 2.91 -7.47
CA GLU A 73 14.64 3.45 -6.64
C GLU A 73 14.64 2.84 -5.24
N HIS A 74 14.24 3.65 -4.26
CA HIS A 74 14.00 3.24 -2.90
C HIS A 74 12.63 3.73 -2.43
N GLY A 75 11.89 2.85 -1.76
CA GLY A 75 10.55 3.09 -1.27
C GLY A 75 10.49 3.16 0.25
N VAL A 76 9.97 4.27 0.79
CA VAL A 76 9.66 4.40 2.22
C VAL A 76 8.18 4.16 2.45
N THR A 77 7.83 3.15 3.25
CA THR A 77 6.44 2.79 3.55
C THR A 77 5.92 3.50 4.80
N ASN A 78 4.77 4.16 4.70
CA ASN A 78 4.08 4.80 5.80
C ASN A 78 2.59 4.42 5.82
N THR A 79 1.97 4.35 6.99
CA THR A 79 0.51 4.15 7.07
C THR A 79 -0.21 5.39 6.57
N PHE A 80 -1.12 5.23 5.61
CA PHE A 80 -1.87 6.34 5.02
C PHE A 80 -3.30 6.42 5.55
N ALA A 81 -4.02 5.30 5.58
CA ALA A 81 -5.39 5.23 6.08
C ALA A 81 -5.64 3.91 6.80
N THR A 82 -6.46 3.93 7.84
CA THR A 82 -6.86 2.77 8.65
C THR A 82 -8.37 2.72 8.79
N GLY A 83 -8.89 1.66 9.42
CA GLY A 83 -10.33 1.50 9.65
C GLY A 83 -11.04 0.59 8.63
N PHE A 84 -10.28 -0.15 7.82
CA PHE A 84 -10.83 -1.12 6.88
C PHE A 84 -11.10 -2.47 7.56
N SER A 85 -12.06 -3.22 7.02
CA SER A 85 -12.32 -4.59 7.47
C SER A 85 -11.35 -5.58 6.85
N HIS A 86 -11.25 -5.66 5.52
CA HIS A 86 -10.38 -6.52 4.73
C HIS A 86 -10.19 -5.89 3.31
N PRO A 87 -9.34 -4.86 3.17
CA PRO A 87 -9.17 -4.17 1.88
C PRO A 87 -8.42 -5.04 0.88
N LEU A 88 -8.85 -5.02 -0.39
CA LEU A 88 -8.22 -5.75 -1.50
C LEU A 88 -7.88 -4.81 -2.66
N ALA A 89 -8.87 -4.40 -3.45
CA ALA A 89 -8.65 -3.58 -4.63
C ALA A 89 -8.47 -2.10 -4.25
N ILE A 90 -7.64 -1.38 -5.01
CA ILE A 90 -7.48 0.08 -4.89
C ILE A 90 -7.29 0.69 -6.27
N THR A 91 -7.90 1.85 -6.52
CA THR A 91 -7.71 2.64 -7.75
C THR A 91 -7.84 4.13 -7.47
N VAL A 92 -7.30 4.96 -8.35
CA VAL A 92 -7.51 6.42 -8.33
C VAL A 92 -8.90 6.73 -8.89
N ALA A 93 -9.66 7.55 -8.19
CA ALA A 93 -10.97 8.05 -8.60
C ALA A 93 -10.83 9.15 -9.68
N PRO A 94 -11.86 9.41 -10.51
CA PRO A 94 -11.83 10.49 -11.49
C PRO A 94 -11.62 11.90 -10.92
N ASP A 95 -12.01 12.13 -9.67
CA ASP A 95 -11.80 13.38 -8.94
C ASP A 95 -10.42 13.47 -8.26
N GLY A 96 -9.61 12.42 -8.37
CA GLY A 96 -8.26 12.34 -7.80
C GLY A 96 -8.19 11.71 -6.41
N GLY A 97 -9.31 11.29 -5.82
CA GLY A 97 -9.33 10.50 -4.59
C GLY A 97 -8.85 9.05 -4.79
N LEU A 98 -8.96 8.22 -3.74
CA LEU A 98 -8.70 6.78 -3.81
C LEU A 98 -9.96 5.98 -3.49
N LEU A 99 -10.34 5.08 -4.39
CA LEU A 99 -11.39 4.10 -4.15
C LEU A 99 -10.76 2.79 -3.68
N VAL A 100 -11.19 2.31 -2.52
CA VAL A 100 -10.73 1.07 -1.90
C VAL A 100 -11.90 0.08 -1.82
N GLY A 101 -11.75 -1.07 -2.44
CA GLY A 101 -12.67 -2.19 -2.30
C GLY A 101 -12.38 -2.94 -0.98
N ASP A 102 -13.27 -2.79 -0.01
CA ASP A 102 -13.19 -3.47 1.28
C ASP A 102 -14.07 -4.73 1.28
N TYR A 103 -13.44 -5.88 1.01
CA TYR A 103 -14.11 -7.17 0.95
C TYR A 103 -14.84 -7.49 2.26
N GLY A 104 -14.21 -7.19 3.39
CA GLY A 104 -14.72 -7.58 4.70
C GLY A 104 -15.95 -6.82 5.14
N SER A 105 -16.19 -5.63 4.59
CA SER A 105 -17.41 -4.85 4.83
C SER A 105 -18.39 -4.88 3.64
N GLY A 106 -17.96 -5.40 2.48
CA GLY A 106 -18.74 -5.39 1.24
C GLY A 106 -18.94 -3.99 0.67
N ARG A 107 -18.02 -3.06 0.94
CA ARG A 107 -18.14 -1.64 0.55
C ARG A 107 -16.99 -1.20 -0.35
N ILE A 108 -17.26 -0.20 -1.18
CA ILE A 108 -16.22 0.63 -1.79
C ILE A 108 -16.15 1.91 -0.95
N ILE A 109 -14.96 2.22 -0.46
CA ILE A 109 -14.70 3.38 0.40
C ILE A 109 -13.84 4.36 -0.39
N GLU A 110 -14.25 5.62 -0.41
CA GLU A 110 -13.47 6.70 -1.00
C GLU A 110 -12.68 7.44 0.08
N ILE A 111 -11.38 7.64 -0.18
CA ILE A 111 -10.53 8.53 0.60
C ILE A 111 -10.28 9.77 -0.26
N PHE A 112 -10.70 10.93 0.23
CA PHE A 112 -10.53 12.22 -0.43
C PHE A 112 -10.12 13.29 0.58
N ARG A 113 -9.59 14.40 0.08
CA ARG A 113 -9.21 15.56 0.87
C ARG A 113 -10.41 16.49 1.02
N ILE A 114 -10.66 16.92 2.26
CA ILE A 114 -11.64 17.97 2.54
C ILE A 114 -10.90 19.31 2.45
N ALA A 115 -11.49 20.28 1.74
CA ALA A 115 -10.98 21.64 1.60
C ALA A 115 -11.06 22.44 2.91
#